data_AF-A0A942SJ00-F1
#
_entry.id   AF-A0A942SJ00-F1
#
_cell.length_a   1.000
_cell.length_b   1.000
_cell.length_c   1.000
_cell.angle_alpha   90.00
_cell.angle_beta   90.00
_cell.angle_gamma   90.00
#
_symmetry.space_group_name_H-M   'P 1'
#
loop_
_entity.id
_entity.type
_entity.pdbx_description
1 polymer ?
#
loop_
_entity_poly.entity_id
_entity_poly.type
_entity_poly.pdbx_seq_one_letter_code
_entity_poly.pdbx_strand_id
1 'polypeptide(L)'
;MKKKSIISLLSVFIIVIAMVGTSAYFSKNFSSDNNTAKAADFDVEVVNSEGKAIGNAQFSLGDKLYPGMEPVEVYSFQIKKNHTELPLEYKVNLIPSGDLFPQDNSSPVKVTMQRNIDNQWVNVDYSTTFKPENAVESYKILVQWPHGDHDIDFQGKTGNIKLDVTATQVDGNSLGAAQKMYQDASNALTALDNVGTGFDKGNFSKAQSNAVQASIDSLLEYMKGVPNGKGKTDLMSDINKLQSALDAKVASRYVYYEIDKKYTNFTQLGLKLTADQSGQVIRYEEARSMMVSAQYVGSDKIYSMEYHPASKKDATVGDKFKYGMRFNGNVKTIDVTFTNLGGGNWKIESDWLVEKK
;
A
#
# COMPACT_ATOMS: atom_id res chain seq x y z
N MET A 1 -3.51 74.89 -31.57
CA MET A 1 -3.75 73.54 -32.13
C MET A 1 -2.87 72.52 -31.40
N LYS A 2 -3.54 71.54 -30.77
CA LYS A 2 -3.21 70.16 -30.32
C LYS A 2 -1.75 69.71 -30.04
N LYS A 3 -1.58 69.26 -28.79
CA LYS A 3 -0.52 68.43 -28.16
C LYS A 3 0.12 67.38 -29.07
N LYS A 4 1.46 67.38 -29.20
CA LYS A 4 2.29 66.20 -29.53
C LYS A 4 3.72 66.39 -28.99
N SER A 5 4.04 65.76 -27.86
CA SER A 5 5.41 65.40 -27.44
C SER A 5 5.41 64.55 -26.15
N ILE A 6 4.70 63.42 -26.17
CA ILE A 6 4.78 62.39 -25.11
C ILE A 6 4.75 61.01 -25.77
N ILE A 7 5.70 60.68 -26.65
CA ILE A 7 6.00 59.28 -27.03
C ILE A 7 7.44 59.23 -27.56
N SER A 8 8.46 59.38 -26.70
CA SER A 8 9.83 58.92 -27.03
C SER A 8 10.78 58.84 -25.83
N LEU A 9 10.27 58.85 -24.60
CA LEU A 9 11.09 58.74 -23.39
C LEU A 9 10.71 57.53 -22.52
N LEU A 10 9.95 56.58 -23.08
CA LEU A 10 9.44 55.39 -22.39
C LEU A 10 9.97 54.07 -22.97
N SER A 11 10.85 54.12 -23.96
CA SER A 11 11.32 52.92 -24.69
C SER A 11 12.78 52.55 -24.40
N VAL A 12 13.49 53.30 -23.54
CA VAL A 12 14.89 53.03 -23.17
C VAL A 12 15.07 52.98 -21.63
N PHE A 13 13.99 52.68 -20.89
CA PHE A 13 14.04 52.41 -19.44
C PHE A 13 13.55 51.01 -19.06
N ILE A 14 13.32 50.12 -20.05
CA ILE A 14 12.86 48.74 -19.85
C ILE A 14 14.01 47.71 -20.01
N ILE A 15 15.25 48.14 -20.28
CA ILE A 15 16.38 47.22 -20.56
C ILE A 15 17.53 47.35 -19.51
N VAL A 16 17.26 47.84 -18.29
CA VAL A 16 18.25 47.83 -17.18
C VAL A 16 17.65 47.34 -15.85
N ILE A 17 16.61 46.50 -15.88
CA ILE A 17 16.19 45.69 -14.72
C ILE A 17 16.21 44.21 -15.13
N ALA A 18 17.36 43.75 -15.66
CA ALA A 18 17.60 42.35 -15.98
C ALA A 18 18.84 41.78 -15.28
N MET A 19 19.49 42.53 -14.38
CA MET A 19 20.68 42.05 -13.65
C MET A 19 20.76 42.54 -12.21
N VAL A 20 19.68 42.37 -11.45
CA VAL A 20 19.79 42.18 -10.00
C VAL A 20 19.03 40.91 -9.70
N GLY A 21 19.78 39.87 -9.32
CA GLY A 21 19.22 38.59 -8.92
C GLY A 21 18.21 38.81 -7.80
N THR A 22 16.93 38.78 -8.16
CA THR A 22 15.89 38.31 -7.26
C THR A 22 16.10 36.81 -7.16
N SER A 23 17.02 36.42 -6.28
CA SER A 23 16.81 35.23 -5.49
C SER A 23 15.47 35.45 -4.79
N ALA A 24 14.40 35.04 -5.46
CA ALA A 24 13.15 34.75 -4.78
C ALA A 24 13.51 33.63 -3.81
N TYR A 25 13.88 34.03 -2.59
CA TYR A 25 13.62 33.22 -1.42
C TYR A 25 12.13 32.92 -1.49
N PHE A 26 11.78 31.81 -2.13
CA PHE A 26 10.51 31.15 -1.90
C PHE A 26 10.58 30.61 -0.46
N SER A 27 10.53 31.52 0.51
CA SER A 27 10.13 31.19 1.87
C SER A 27 8.63 31.01 1.79
N LYS A 28 8.21 29.76 1.59
CA LYS A 28 6.81 29.39 1.75
C LYS A 28 6.54 29.39 3.25
N ASN A 29 6.12 30.53 3.79
CA ASN A 29 5.61 30.60 5.15
C ASN A 29 4.29 29.81 5.18
N PHE A 30 4.35 28.59 5.71
CA PHE A 30 3.15 27.93 6.22
C PHE A 30 2.83 28.58 7.56
N SER A 31 1.93 29.58 7.58
CA SER A 31 1.12 29.79 8.77
C SER A 31 -0.03 28.79 8.67
N SER A 32 -0.05 27.84 9.58
CA SER A 32 -1.26 27.08 9.86
C SER A 32 -1.79 27.63 11.16
N ASP A 33 -2.69 28.60 11.05
CA ASP A 33 -3.36 29.22 12.19
C ASP A 33 -4.44 28.30 12.79
N ASN A 34 -4.35 26.99 12.54
CA ASN A 34 -5.17 25.91 13.10
C ASN A 34 -4.44 24.56 13.05
N ASN A 35 -3.12 24.54 13.27
CA ASN A 35 -2.42 23.28 13.57
C ASN A 35 -2.81 22.83 14.98
N THR A 36 -3.99 22.22 15.12
CA THR A 36 -4.30 21.44 16.31
C THR A 36 -3.46 20.18 16.24
N ALA A 37 -2.31 20.18 16.93
CA ALA A 37 -1.63 18.95 17.27
C ALA A 37 -2.53 18.16 18.23
N LYS A 38 -3.41 17.33 17.67
CA LYS A 38 -4.18 16.37 18.48
C LYS A 38 -3.19 15.29 18.89
N ALA A 39 -2.93 15.15 20.19
CA ALA A 39 -2.25 13.96 20.69
C ALA A 39 -3.01 12.74 20.17
N ALA A 40 -2.30 11.75 19.64
CA ALA A 40 -2.94 10.51 19.22
C ALA A 40 -3.69 9.92 20.44
N ASP A 41 -4.90 9.43 20.21
CA ASP A 41 -5.72 8.89 21.28
C ASP A 41 -5.02 7.63 21.83
N PHE A 42 -4.40 7.75 23.01
CA PHE A 42 -3.82 6.66 23.77
C PHE A 42 -4.77 6.34 24.91
N ASP A 43 -5.60 5.33 24.71
CA ASP A 43 -6.67 4.91 25.60
C ASP A 43 -6.59 3.39 25.74
N VAL A 44 -5.83 2.98 26.76
CA VAL A 44 -5.66 1.58 27.14
C VAL A 44 -6.21 1.41 28.54
N GLU A 45 -7.19 0.53 28.68
CA GLU A 45 -7.83 0.21 29.94
C GLU A 45 -7.54 -1.24 30.32
N VAL A 46 -7.19 -1.49 31.58
CA VAL A 46 -7.08 -2.85 32.12
C VAL A 46 -8.27 -3.08 33.03
N VAL A 47 -9.00 -4.18 32.81
CA VAL A 47 -10.20 -4.52 33.59
C VAL A 47 -10.14 -5.95 34.14
N ASN A 48 -10.82 -6.21 35.25
CA ASN A 48 -10.96 -7.56 35.79
C ASN A 48 -12.02 -8.38 35.01
N SER A 49 -12.26 -9.62 35.43
CA SER A 49 -13.30 -10.50 34.87
C SER A 49 -14.73 -9.95 34.93
N GLU A 50 -15.00 -8.97 35.82
CA GLU A 50 -16.27 -8.26 35.93
C GLU A 50 -16.34 -6.99 35.06
N GLY A 51 -15.27 -6.67 34.32
CA GLY A 51 -15.17 -5.49 33.48
C GLY A 51 -14.89 -4.18 34.23
N LYS A 52 -14.50 -4.24 35.51
CA LYS A 52 -14.13 -3.05 36.30
C LYS A 52 -12.66 -2.71 36.10
N ALA A 53 -12.36 -1.42 35.91
CA ALA A 53 -11.00 -0.92 35.82
C ALA A 53 -10.15 -1.37 37.02
N ILE A 54 -8.97 -1.91 36.74
CA ILE A 54 -8.02 -2.33 37.77
C ILE A 54 -6.93 -1.26 37.90
N GLY A 55 -6.75 -0.75 39.13
CA GLY A 55 -5.62 0.12 39.46
C GLY A 55 -4.37 -0.70 39.77
N ASN A 56 -3.50 -0.18 40.65
CA ASN A 56 -2.43 -0.98 41.26
C ASN A 56 -3.08 -2.10 42.11
N ALA A 57 -3.27 -3.27 41.50
CA ALA A 57 -3.96 -4.39 42.12
C ALA A 57 -2.96 -5.32 42.80
N GLN A 58 -3.25 -5.65 44.05
CA GLN A 58 -2.67 -6.80 44.74
C GLN A 58 -3.78 -7.83 44.91
N PHE A 59 -3.48 -9.09 44.65
CA PHE A 59 -4.38 -10.18 44.97
C PHE A 59 -3.68 -11.17 45.91
N SER A 60 -4.45 -11.65 46.89
CA SER A 60 -3.99 -12.63 47.86
C SER A 60 -4.16 -14.03 47.28
N LEU A 61 -3.20 -14.90 47.55
CA LEU A 61 -3.24 -16.30 47.10
C LEU A 61 -4.14 -17.19 47.98
N GLY A 62 -4.65 -16.66 49.09
CA GLY A 62 -5.55 -17.35 50.02
C GLY A 62 -4.97 -18.63 50.63
N ASP A 63 -5.79 -19.32 51.43
CA ASP A 63 -5.36 -20.50 52.20
C ASP A 63 -5.42 -21.83 51.39
N LYS A 64 -5.45 -21.75 50.06
CA LYS A 64 -5.75 -22.90 49.18
C LYS A 64 -4.54 -23.47 48.46
N LEU A 65 -3.34 -22.98 48.76
CA LEU A 65 -2.12 -23.53 48.19
C LEU A 65 -1.61 -24.68 49.03
N TYR A 66 -1.41 -25.83 48.39
CA TYR A 66 -0.84 -27.02 49.02
C TYR A 66 0.11 -27.73 48.05
N PRO A 67 1.14 -28.41 48.56
CA PRO A 67 2.09 -29.12 47.71
C PRO A 67 1.42 -30.19 46.85
N GLY A 68 1.88 -30.31 45.60
CA GLY A 68 1.36 -31.25 44.62
C GLY A 68 0.05 -30.81 43.94
N MET A 69 -0.43 -29.58 44.18
CA MET A 69 -1.65 -29.10 43.52
C MET A 69 -1.46 -28.90 42.02
N GLU A 70 -2.53 -29.16 41.26
CA GLU A 70 -2.63 -28.74 39.86
C GLU A 70 -2.63 -27.20 39.75
N PRO A 71 -2.20 -26.62 38.61
CA PRO A 71 -2.28 -25.19 38.38
C PRO A 71 -3.72 -24.67 38.56
N VAL A 72 -3.89 -23.65 39.40
CA VAL A 72 -5.18 -23.00 39.63
C VAL A 72 -5.14 -21.56 39.14
N GLU A 73 -6.22 -21.13 38.49
CA GLU A 73 -6.43 -19.73 38.16
C GLU A 73 -6.69 -18.92 39.42
N VAL A 74 -5.81 -17.96 39.69
CA VAL A 74 -5.91 -17.07 40.86
C VAL A 74 -6.38 -15.67 40.48
N TYR A 75 -6.24 -15.30 39.21
CA TYR A 75 -6.66 -13.99 38.71
C TYR A 75 -6.82 -14.00 37.19
N SER A 76 -7.78 -13.23 36.68
CA SER A 76 -7.95 -12.98 35.24
C SER A 76 -8.29 -11.52 34.97
N PHE A 77 -7.78 -11.01 33.86
CA PHE A 77 -7.93 -9.62 33.45
C PHE A 77 -7.94 -9.48 31.92
N GLN A 78 -8.42 -8.34 31.45
CA GLN A 78 -8.38 -7.96 30.04
C GLN A 78 -7.63 -6.65 29.87
N ILE A 79 -6.87 -6.54 28.80
CA ILE A 79 -6.31 -5.27 28.32
C ILE A 79 -7.14 -4.85 27.10
N LYS A 80 -7.80 -3.70 27.20
CA LYS A 80 -8.62 -3.11 26.14
C LYS A 80 -7.86 -1.95 25.51
N LYS A 81 -7.67 -2.02 24.20
CA LYS A 81 -7.11 -0.96 23.35
C LYS A 81 -8.28 -0.14 22.78
N ASN A 82 -8.86 0.72 23.61
CA ASN A 82 -10.00 1.55 23.24
C ASN A 82 -9.49 2.67 22.33
N HIS A 83 -10.04 2.84 21.12
CA HIS A 83 -9.74 3.95 20.20
C HIS A 83 -8.24 4.22 19.89
N THR A 84 -7.32 3.37 20.34
CA THR A 84 -5.89 3.56 20.12
C THR A 84 -5.53 2.92 18.80
N GLU A 85 -5.04 3.70 17.84
CA GLU A 85 -4.64 3.18 16.52
C GLU A 85 -3.14 2.96 16.42
N LEU A 86 -2.39 3.51 17.37
CA LEU A 86 -0.93 3.48 17.38
C LEU A 86 -0.38 2.08 17.74
N PRO A 87 0.85 1.77 17.30
CA PRO A 87 1.57 0.60 17.77
C PRO A 87 1.86 0.74 19.27
N LEU A 88 1.64 -0.35 19.99
CA LEU A 88 1.83 -0.44 21.42
C LEU A 88 2.60 -1.70 21.74
N GLU A 89 3.29 -1.68 22.87
CA GLU A 89 3.78 -2.86 23.55
C GLU A 89 3.25 -2.87 24.98
N TYR A 90 2.92 -4.07 25.46
CA TYR A 90 2.55 -4.30 26.84
C TYR A 90 3.70 -4.97 27.58
N LYS A 91 3.95 -4.51 28.80
CA LYS A 91 4.79 -5.18 29.79
C LYS A 91 3.92 -5.53 30.99
N VAL A 92 3.90 -6.81 31.34
CA VAL A 92 3.18 -7.29 32.53
C VAL A 92 4.21 -7.75 33.55
N ASN A 93 4.27 -7.09 34.70
CA ASN A 93 5.12 -7.53 35.80
C ASN A 93 4.27 -8.17 36.88
N LEU A 94 4.66 -9.37 37.29
CA LEU A 94 4.15 -10.06 38.46
C LEU A 94 5.23 -9.99 39.53
N ILE A 95 4.99 -9.21 40.58
CA ILE A 95 5.98 -8.98 41.64
C ILE A 95 5.50 -9.70 42.90
N PRO A 96 6.04 -10.91 43.18
CA PRO A 96 5.68 -11.66 44.37
C PRO A 96 6.32 -11.06 45.62
N SER A 97 5.68 -11.22 46.78
CA SER A 97 6.12 -10.68 48.07
C SER A 97 5.52 -11.44 49.25
N GLY A 98 6.13 -11.31 50.42
CA GLY A 98 5.71 -11.98 51.66
C GLY A 98 6.53 -13.25 51.95
N ASP A 99 6.26 -13.89 53.08
CA ASP A 99 7.06 -15.02 53.54
C ASP A 99 6.99 -16.23 52.59
N LEU A 100 5.88 -16.37 51.87
CA LEU A 100 5.72 -17.40 50.83
C LEU A 100 6.63 -17.14 49.62
N PHE A 101 7.08 -15.91 49.40
CA PHE A 101 7.92 -15.49 48.29
C PHE A 101 9.17 -14.73 48.76
N PRO A 102 10.13 -15.43 49.37
CA PRO A 102 11.38 -14.84 49.82
C PRO A 102 12.22 -14.32 48.64
N GLN A 103 13.06 -13.31 48.90
CA GLN A 103 13.88 -12.64 47.87
C GLN A 103 14.94 -13.54 47.22
N ASP A 104 15.28 -14.65 47.86
CA ASP A 104 16.22 -15.65 47.33
C ASP A 104 15.58 -16.59 46.29
N ASN A 105 14.30 -16.37 45.95
CA ASN A 105 13.51 -17.20 45.02
C ASN A 105 13.41 -18.67 45.45
N SER A 106 13.54 -18.98 46.75
CA SER A 106 13.40 -20.34 47.27
C SER A 106 11.94 -20.85 47.34
N SER A 107 10.95 -20.01 47.00
CA SER A 107 9.54 -20.41 47.00
C SER A 107 9.29 -21.61 46.07
N PRO A 108 8.60 -22.66 46.54
CA PRO A 108 8.19 -23.76 45.67
C PRO A 108 7.03 -23.36 44.74
N VAL A 109 6.36 -22.25 45.03
CA VAL A 109 5.17 -21.79 44.29
C VAL A 109 5.57 -21.15 42.96
N LYS A 110 5.13 -21.77 41.86
CA LYS A 110 5.31 -21.26 40.49
C LYS A 110 4.13 -20.38 40.08
N VAL A 111 4.46 -19.21 39.56
CA VAL A 111 3.50 -18.28 38.95
C VAL A 111 3.70 -18.30 37.45
N THR A 112 2.63 -18.48 36.69
CA THR A 112 2.65 -18.46 35.22
C THR A 112 1.53 -17.57 34.70
N MET A 113 1.69 -17.06 33.48
CA MET A 113 0.67 -16.26 32.81
C MET A 113 0.29 -16.92 31.50
N GLN A 114 -1.01 -16.92 31.20
CA GLN A 114 -1.55 -17.37 29.93
C GLN A 114 -2.31 -16.24 29.24
N ARG A 115 -2.22 -16.19 27.92
CA ARG A 115 -2.99 -15.31 27.04
C ARG A 115 -3.98 -16.15 26.24
N ASN A 116 -5.19 -15.64 26.04
CA ASN A 116 -6.17 -16.25 25.15
C ASN A 116 -5.92 -15.79 23.71
N ILE A 117 -5.59 -16.72 22.82
CA ILE A 117 -5.39 -16.50 21.39
C ILE A 117 -6.31 -17.49 20.66
N ASP A 118 -7.23 -16.98 19.85
CA ASP A 118 -8.17 -17.80 19.07
C ASP A 118 -8.91 -18.87 19.90
N ASN A 119 -9.39 -18.48 21.08
CA ASN A 119 -10.07 -19.36 22.06
C ASN A 119 -9.18 -20.45 22.68
N GLN A 120 -7.86 -20.32 22.58
CA GLN A 120 -6.88 -21.20 23.22
C GLN A 120 -6.03 -20.42 24.22
N TRP A 121 -5.84 -21.00 25.42
CA TRP A 121 -4.95 -20.43 26.43
C TRP A 121 -3.53 -20.90 26.19
N VAL A 122 -2.64 -19.95 25.88
CA VAL A 122 -1.23 -20.21 25.58
C VAL A 122 -0.35 -19.57 26.65
N ASN A 123 0.65 -20.29 27.15
CA ASN A 123 1.65 -19.74 28.07
C ASN A 123 2.40 -18.58 27.42
N VAL A 124 2.57 -17.50 28.16
CA VAL A 124 3.30 -16.31 27.70
C VAL A 124 4.42 -15.97 28.67
N ASP A 125 5.58 -15.66 28.11
CA ASP A 125 6.72 -15.17 28.89
C ASP A 125 6.52 -13.68 29.21
N TYR A 126 5.99 -13.41 30.40
CA TYR A 126 5.74 -12.07 30.89
C TYR A 126 7.01 -11.31 31.30
N SER A 127 8.20 -11.90 31.19
CA SER A 127 9.47 -11.17 31.39
C SER A 127 9.80 -10.24 30.22
N THR A 128 9.15 -10.44 29.07
CA THR A 128 9.35 -9.66 27.84
C THR A 128 8.18 -8.72 27.57
N THR A 129 8.35 -7.79 26.62
CA THR A 129 7.24 -7.03 26.07
C THR A 129 6.55 -7.82 24.97
N PHE A 130 5.25 -7.62 24.80
CA PHE A 130 4.51 -8.22 23.70
C PHE A 130 3.57 -7.21 23.05
N LYS A 131 3.38 -7.36 21.74
CA LYS A 131 2.50 -6.49 20.94
C LYS A 131 1.06 -7.01 20.99
N PRO A 132 0.06 -6.16 21.23
CA PRO A 132 -1.34 -6.54 21.11
C PRO A 132 -1.67 -6.91 19.67
N GLU A 133 -2.51 -7.93 19.51
CA GLU A 133 -2.99 -8.37 18.19
C GLU A 133 -4.48 -8.02 17.98
N ASN A 134 -5.22 -7.87 19.07
CA ASN A 134 -6.64 -7.61 19.10
C ASN A 134 -6.95 -6.34 19.91
N ALA A 135 -8.14 -5.79 19.69
CA ALA A 135 -8.63 -4.65 20.46
C ALA A 135 -8.87 -5.01 21.95
N VAL A 136 -9.15 -6.28 22.23
CA VAL A 136 -9.27 -6.80 23.59
C VAL A 136 -8.43 -8.06 23.68
N GLU A 137 -7.55 -8.08 24.68
CA GLU A 137 -6.65 -9.20 24.97
C GLU A 137 -6.99 -9.75 26.35
N SER A 138 -7.19 -11.06 26.47
CA SER A 138 -7.55 -11.71 27.74
C SER A 138 -6.37 -12.48 28.31
N TYR A 139 -6.12 -12.29 29.61
CA TYR A 139 -5.03 -12.90 30.35
C TYR A 139 -5.54 -13.58 31.61
N LYS A 140 -4.85 -14.64 32.03
CA LYS A 140 -5.04 -15.25 33.35
C LYS A 140 -3.70 -15.59 33.98
N ILE A 141 -3.65 -15.49 35.29
CA ILE A 141 -2.52 -15.83 36.13
C ILE A 141 -2.84 -17.16 36.80
N LEU A 142 -1.95 -18.13 36.62
CA LEU A 142 -2.03 -19.44 37.22
C LEU A 142 -0.96 -19.57 38.29
N VAL A 143 -1.31 -20.22 39.39
CA VAL A 143 -0.39 -20.57 40.46
C VAL A 143 -0.39 -22.07 40.65
N GLN A 144 0.81 -22.63 40.83
CA GLN A 144 1.03 -24.05 41.07
C GLN A 144 2.05 -24.22 42.20
N TRP A 145 1.82 -25.19 43.09
CA TRP A 145 2.82 -25.62 44.06
C TRP A 145 3.20 -27.08 43.75
N PRO A 146 4.21 -27.34 42.91
CA PRO A 146 4.75 -28.69 42.69
C PRO A 146 5.37 -29.25 43.96
N HIS A 147 5.30 -30.56 44.16
CA HIS A 147 5.99 -31.21 45.27
C HIS A 147 7.51 -30.98 45.24
N GLY A 148 8.10 -30.81 46.42
CA GLY A 148 9.54 -30.66 46.59
C GLY A 148 10.00 -31.03 48.01
N ASP A 149 11.32 -31.15 48.17
CA ASP A 149 11.94 -31.59 49.43
C ASP A 149 11.77 -30.58 50.58
N HIS A 150 11.39 -29.34 50.26
CA HIS A 150 11.27 -28.20 51.19
C HIS A 150 9.83 -27.71 51.38
N ASP A 151 8.83 -28.51 51.02
CA ASP A 151 7.41 -28.12 51.10
C ASP A 151 6.99 -27.67 52.52
N ILE A 152 7.51 -28.34 53.55
CA ILE A 152 7.21 -28.04 54.96
C ILE A 152 7.68 -26.65 55.38
N ASP A 153 8.77 -26.15 54.78
CA ASP A 153 9.39 -24.87 55.14
C ASP A 153 8.51 -23.67 54.74
N PHE A 154 7.49 -23.90 53.91
CA PHE A 154 6.57 -22.89 53.42
C PHE A 154 5.13 -23.07 53.95
N GLN A 155 4.89 -24.07 54.80
CA GLN A 155 3.58 -24.31 55.38
C GLN A 155 3.10 -23.11 56.21
N GLY A 156 1.88 -22.64 55.95
CA GLY A 156 1.26 -21.52 56.67
C GLY A 156 1.84 -20.14 56.35
N LYS A 157 2.87 -20.05 55.49
CA LYS A 157 3.39 -18.78 55.01
C LYS A 157 2.39 -18.15 54.05
N THR A 158 2.29 -16.83 54.10
CA THR A 158 1.41 -16.05 53.23
C THR A 158 2.23 -15.23 52.24
N GLY A 159 1.62 -14.90 51.11
CA GLY A 159 2.24 -14.10 50.07
C GLY A 159 1.22 -13.35 49.24
N ASN A 160 1.71 -12.30 48.57
CA ASN A 160 0.93 -11.45 47.69
C ASN A 160 1.64 -11.33 46.34
N ILE A 161 0.86 -11.15 45.27
CA ILE A 161 1.39 -10.83 43.94
C ILE A 161 0.84 -9.46 43.53
N LYS A 162 1.75 -8.52 43.26
CA LYS A 162 1.42 -7.24 42.64
C LYS A 162 1.43 -7.41 41.12
N LEU A 163 0.35 -6.98 40.46
CA LEU A 163 0.22 -6.93 39.01
C LEU A 163 0.45 -5.50 38.52
N ASP A 164 1.50 -5.29 37.74
CA ASP A 164 1.74 -4.02 37.04
C ASP A 164 1.65 -4.25 35.53
N VAL A 165 0.68 -3.60 34.87
CA VAL A 165 0.54 -3.62 33.41
C VAL A 165 0.92 -2.24 32.87
N THR A 166 1.98 -2.19 32.05
CA THR A 166 2.43 -0.96 31.41
C THR A 166 2.20 -1.06 29.91
N ALA A 167 1.45 -0.12 29.35
CA ALA A 167 1.37 0.06 27.90
C ALA A 167 2.35 1.17 27.48
N THR A 168 3.16 0.89 26.47
CA THR A 168 4.12 1.84 25.91
C THR A 168 3.86 2.00 24.43
N GLN A 169 3.68 3.23 23.97
CA GLN A 169 3.69 3.51 22.55
C GLN A 169 5.08 3.25 21.98
N VAL A 170 5.15 2.50 20.90
CA VAL A 170 6.40 2.20 20.20
C VAL A 170 6.35 2.73 18.78
N ASP A 171 7.52 3.00 18.23
CA ASP A 171 7.66 3.29 16.81
C ASP A 171 7.26 2.04 16.02
N GLY A 172 6.35 2.20 15.06
CA GLY A 172 5.87 1.09 14.25
C GLY A 172 4.77 1.50 13.29
N ASN A 173 4.41 0.55 12.43
CA ASN A 173 3.38 0.77 11.44
C ASN A 173 1.99 0.60 12.06
N SER A 174 1.14 1.63 11.97
CA SER A 174 -0.24 1.59 12.44
C SER A 174 -1.22 1.13 11.36
N LEU A 175 -2.33 0.52 11.78
CA LEU A 175 -3.40 0.12 10.88
C LEU A 175 -4.06 1.34 10.21
N GLY A 176 -4.27 2.44 10.94
CA GLY A 176 -4.86 3.67 10.39
C GLY A 176 -4.02 4.28 9.26
N ALA A 177 -2.69 4.31 9.39
CA ALA A 177 -1.81 4.76 8.32
C ALA A 177 -1.83 3.81 7.11
N ALA A 178 -1.88 2.49 7.34
CA ALA A 178 -2.03 1.51 6.25
C ALA A 178 -3.36 1.68 5.49
N GLN A 179 -4.46 1.96 6.21
CA GLN A 179 -5.76 2.24 5.60
C GLN A 179 -5.70 3.50 4.73
N LYS A 180 -5.00 4.55 5.15
CA LYS A 180 -4.79 5.74 4.32
C LYS A 180 -4.01 5.42 3.04
N MET A 181 -2.92 4.67 3.15
CA MET A 181 -2.14 4.22 1.99
C MET A 181 -2.99 3.37 1.03
N TYR A 182 -3.86 2.51 1.55
CA TYR A 182 -4.83 1.74 0.76
C TYR A 182 -5.78 2.66 -0.02
N GLN A 183 -6.37 3.68 0.63
CA GLN A 183 -7.24 4.63 -0.04
C GLN A 183 -6.50 5.41 -1.13
N ASP A 184 -5.28 5.86 -0.86
CA ASP A 184 -4.44 6.56 -1.82
C ASP A 184 -4.15 5.67 -3.06
N ALA A 185 -3.82 4.39 -2.86
CA ALA A 185 -3.60 3.43 -3.95
C ALA A 185 -4.89 3.09 -4.72
N SER A 186 -6.02 2.93 -4.03
CA SER A 186 -7.33 2.67 -4.63
C SER A 186 -7.81 3.84 -5.49
N ASN A 187 -7.60 5.07 -5.02
CA ASN A 187 -7.88 6.28 -5.77
C ASN A 187 -6.99 6.38 -7.00
N ALA A 188 -5.70 6.06 -6.88
CA ALA A 188 -4.77 6.03 -8.01
C ALA A 188 -5.18 4.99 -9.07
N LEU A 189 -5.61 3.80 -8.66
CA LEU A 189 -6.16 2.78 -9.55
C LEU A 189 -7.40 3.28 -10.30
N THR A 190 -8.33 3.92 -9.58
CA THR A 190 -9.56 4.48 -10.17
C THR A 190 -9.24 5.64 -11.13
N ALA A 191 -8.20 6.42 -10.82
CA ALA A 191 -7.75 7.51 -11.68
C ALA A 191 -7.27 7.01 -13.06
N LEU A 192 -6.78 5.76 -13.17
CA LEU A 192 -6.42 5.17 -14.46
C LEU A 192 -7.61 5.14 -15.43
N ASP A 193 -8.84 4.95 -14.94
CA ASP A 193 -10.06 4.95 -15.76
C ASP A 193 -10.41 6.33 -16.32
N ASN A 194 -9.82 7.39 -15.77
CA ASN A 194 -10.03 8.76 -16.18
C ASN A 194 -8.86 9.36 -16.97
N VAL A 195 -7.81 8.58 -17.26
CA VAL A 195 -6.73 9.02 -18.15
C VAL A 195 -7.28 9.13 -19.58
N GLY A 196 -6.97 10.22 -20.27
CA GLY A 196 -7.47 10.51 -21.62
C GLY A 196 -8.90 11.08 -21.64
N THR A 197 -9.41 11.39 -22.83
CA THR A 197 -10.74 11.98 -23.02
C THR A 197 -11.51 11.28 -24.14
N GLY A 198 -12.84 11.37 -24.12
CA GLY A 198 -13.69 10.76 -25.15
C GLY A 198 -13.44 9.25 -25.29
N PHE A 199 -13.06 8.83 -26.50
CA PHE A 199 -12.75 7.43 -26.81
C PHE A 199 -11.42 6.92 -26.23
N ASP A 200 -10.54 7.83 -25.78
CA ASP A 200 -9.25 7.51 -25.14
C ASP A 200 -9.37 7.43 -23.62
N LYS A 201 -10.59 7.49 -23.07
CA LYS A 201 -10.80 7.33 -21.64
C LYS A 201 -10.37 5.92 -21.16
N GLY A 202 -9.44 5.89 -20.21
CA GLY A 202 -8.77 4.69 -19.73
C GLY A 202 -7.50 4.32 -20.50
N ASN A 203 -7.00 5.19 -21.38
CA ASN A 203 -5.77 4.97 -22.16
C ASN A 203 -4.52 5.32 -21.33
N PHE A 204 -4.33 4.64 -20.20
CA PHE A 204 -3.15 4.86 -19.34
C PHE A 204 -1.88 4.23 -19.93
N SER A 205 -0.73 4.83 -19.63
CA SER A 205 0.60 4.33 -19.99
C SER A 205 1.10 3.26 -19.01
N LYS A 206 2.11 2.48 -19.42
CA LYS A 206 2.75 1.50 -18.54
C LYS A 206 3.42 2.16 -17.35
N ALA A 207 3.96 3.36 -17.53
CA ALA A 207 4.51 4.14 -16.42
C ALA A 207 3.43 4.49 -15.38
N GLN A 208 2.21 4.85 -15.81
CA GLN A 208 1.10 5.14 -14.90
C GLN A 208 0.65 3.88 -14.15
N SER A 209 0.50 2.72 -14.82
CA SER A 209 0.16 1.48 -14.11
C SER A 209 1.27 1.04 -13.15
N ASN A 210 2.54 1.21 -13.53
CA ASN A 210 3.68 0.89 -12.67
C ASN A 210 3.71 1.78 -11.42
N ALA A 211 3.28 3.04 -11.51
CA ALA A 211 3.19 3.91 -10.33
C ALA A 211 2.11 3.42 -9.34
N VAL A 212 0.97 2.93 -9.84
CA VAL A 212 -0.04 2.28 -9.00
C VAL A 212 0.51 1.00 -8.39
N GLN A 213 1.19 0.16 -9.17
CA GLN A 213 1.84 -1.06 -8.68
C GLN A 213 2.82 -0.73 -7.53
N ALA A 214 3.70 0.26 -7.71
CA ALA A 214 4.65 0.67 -6.68
C ALA A 214 3.97 1.15 -5.39
N SER A 215 2.77 1.74 -5.50
CA SER A 215 1.97 2.17 -4.35
C SER A 215 1.39 0.97 -3.59
N ILE A 216 0.93 -0.05 -4.33
CA ILE A 216 0.46 -1.33 -3.76
C ILE A 216 1.64 -2.08 -3.11
N ASP A 217 2.80 -2.14 -3.76
CA ASP A 217 4.01 -2.79 -3.23
C ASP A 217 4.47 -2.13 -1.94
N SER A 218 4.48 -0.79 -1.91
CA SER A 218 4.84 -0.01 -0.71
C SER A 218 3.87 -0.27 0.44
N LEU A 219 2.58 -0.41 0.14
CA LEU A 219 1.56 -0.77 1.13
C LEU A 219 1.75 -2.21 1.65
N LEU A 220 2.02 -3.18 0.77
CA LEU A 220 2.32 -4.56 1.16
C LEU A 220 3.55 -4.63 2.07
N GLU A 221 4.61 -3.87 1.76
CA GLU A 221 5.80 -3.77 2.61
C GLU A 221 5.46 -3.17 3.98
N TYR A 222 4.70 -2.06 3.99
CA TYR A 222 4.26 -1.42 5.23
C TYR A 222 3.43 -2.38 6.10
N MET A 223 2.59 -3.21 5.50
CA MET A 223 1.76 -4.19 6.21
C MET A 223 2.57 -5.27 6.94
N LYS A 224 3.83 -5.54 6.55
CA LYS A 224 4.70 -6.46 7.31
C LYS A 224 4.97 -5.97 8.72
N GLY A 225 5.06 -4.65 8.92
CA GLY A 225 5.29 -4.02 10.22
C GLY A 225 4.04 -3.82 11.08
N VAL A 226 2.84 -4.03 10.53
CA VAL A 226 1.57 -3.92 11.26
C VAL A 226 1.39 -5.18 12.13
N PRO A 227 1.04 -5.06 13.43
CA PRO A 227 0.75 -6.21 14.29
C PRO A 227 -0.30 -7.15 13.69
N ASN A 228 -0.17 -8.45 13.94
CA ASN A 228 -1.16 -9.43 13.50
C ASN A 228 -2.51 -9.16 14.18
N GLY A 229 -3.60 -9.53 13.53
CA GLY A 229 -4.94 -9.24 14.02
C GLY A 229 -5.98 -9.27 12.92
N LYS A 230 -7.26 -9.27 13.31
CA LYS A 230 -8.38 -9.25 12.35
C LYS A 230 -8.29 -8.08 11.38
N GLY A 231 -8.00 -6.87 11.87
CA GLY A 231 -7.89 -5.67 11.03
C GLY A 231 -6.79 -5.75 9.97
N LYS A 232 -5.63 -6.33 10.30
CA LYS A 232 -4.56 -6.60 9.32
C LYS A 232 -5.02 -7.63 8.29
N THR A 233 -5.67 -8.70 8.73
CA THR A 233 -6.17 -9.78 7.86
C THR A 233 -7.20 -9.25 6.84
N ASP A 234 -8.17 -8.48 7.32
CA ASP A 234 -9.20 -7.87 6.49
C ASP A 234 -8.57 -6.91 5.46
N LEU A 235 -7.66 -6.03 5.89
CA LEU A 235 -6.99 -5.09 5.00
C LEU A 235 -6.09 -5.79 3.96
N MET A 236 -5.38 -6.87 4.34
CA MET A 236 -4.62 -7.69 3.39
C MET A 236 -5.50 -8.32 2.31
N SER A 237 -6.72 -8.76 2.67
CA SER A 237 -7.70 -9.26 1.71
C SER A 237 -8.10 -8.18 0.69
N ASP A 238 -8.32 -6.96 1.15
CA ASP A 238 -8.67 -5.84 0.27
C ASP A 238 -7.48 -5.39 -0.61
N ILE A 239 -6.25 -5.42 -0.11
CA ILE A 239 -5.04 -5.18 -0.90
C ILE A 239 -4.92 -6.22 -2.04
N ASN A 240 -5.20 -7.49 -1.77
CA ASN A 240 -5.16 -8.54 -2.80
C ASN A 240 -6.23 -8.33 -3.89
N LYS A 241 -7.43 -7.87 -3.52
CA LYS A 241 -8.45 -7.48 -4.51
C LYS A 241 -7.99 -6.29 -5.35
N LEU A 242 -7.34 -5.30 -4.73
CA LEU A 242 -6.80 -4.13 -5.41
C LEU A 242 -5.71 -4.52 -6.43
N GLN A 243 -4.79 -5.41 -6.05
CA GLN A 243 -3.77 -5.98 -6.95
C GLN A 243 -4.43 -6.69 -8.13
N SER A 244 -5.39 -7.58 -7.86
CA SER A 244 -6.09 -8.33 -8.91
C SER A 244 -6.82 -7.41 -9.90
N ALA A 245 -7.38 -6.30 -9.40
CA ALA A 245 -8.04 -5.29 -10.24
C ALA A 245 -7.04 -4.54 -11.13
N LEU A 246 -5.84 -4.19 -10.62
CA LEU A 246 -4.77 -3.61 -11.42
C LEU A 246 -4.30 -4.59 -12.50
N ASP A 247 -4.05 -5.85 -12.14
CA ASP A 247 -3.62 -6.90 -13.06
C ASP A 247 -4.61 -7.10 -14.20
N ALA A 248 -5.91 -7.15 -13.89
CA ALA A 248 -6.96 -7.25 -14.90
C ALA A 248 -6.99 -6.03 -15.83
N LYS A 249 -6.84 -4.80 -15.30
CA LYS A 249 -6.74 -3.59 -16.12
C LYS A 249 -5.53 -3.64 -17.04
N VAL A 250 -4.35 -3.98 -16.53
CA VAL A 250 -3.12 -4.10 -17.32
C VAL A 250 -3.25 -5.18 -18.40
N ALA A 251 -3.77 -6.36 -18.06
CA ALA A 251 -3.97 -7.47 -18.99
C ALA A 251 -4.90 -7.09 -20.16
N SER A 252 -5.97 -6.33 -19.88
CA SER A 252 -6.94 -5.87 -20.90
C SER A 252 -6.36 -4.91 -21.95
N ARG A 253 -5.13 -4.42 -21.72
CA ARG A 253 -4.44 -3.47 -22.61
C ARG A 253 -3.59 -4.19 -23.65
N TYR A 254 -3.07 -5.37 -23.34
CA TYR A 254 -2.12 -6.05 -24.23
C TYR A 254 -2.80 -6.51 -25.52
N VAL A 255 -2.23 -6.07 -26.64
CA VAL A 255 -2.54 -6.59 -27.97
C VAL A 255 -1.25 -7.15 -28.54
N TYR A 256 -1.30 -8.38 -29.04
CA TYR A 256 -0.15 -9.01 -29.65
C TYR A 256 -0.20 -8.87 -31.17
N TYR A 257 0.96 -8.72 -31.79
CA TYR A 257 1.09 -8.62 -33.23
C TYR A 257 2.10 -9.60 -33.82
N GLU A 258 1.89 -9.97 -35.07
CA GLU A 258 2.87 -10.64 -35.93
C GLU A 258 3.05 -9.81 -37.21
N ILE A 259 4.28 -9.64 -37.68
CA ILE A 259 4.56 -8.95 -38.94
C ILE A 259 4.28 -9.89 -40.10
N ASP A 260 3.37 -9.49 -41.00
CA ASP A 260 3.13 -10.20 -42.24
C ASP A 260 4.12 -9.71 -43.30
N LYS A 261 5.15 -10.52 -43.58
CA LYS A 261 6.21 -10.21 -44.55
C LYS A 261 5.69 -10.06 -45.98
N LYS A 262 4.57 -10.71 -46.34
CA LYS A 262 3.97 -10.58 -47.67
C LYS A 262 3.38 -9.18 -47.88
N TYR A 263 2.84 -8.59 -46.82
CA TYR A 263 2.21 -7.27 -46.84
C TYR A 263 3.09 -6.16 -46.23
N THR A 264 4.37 -6.45 -46.03
CA THR A 264 5.35 -5.49 -45.49
C THR A 264 6.42 -5.18 -46.53
N ASN A 265 6.63 -3.90 -46.79
CA ASN A 265 7.65 -3.38 -47.69
C ASN A 265 8.08 -1.96 -47.24
N PHE A 266 8.86 -1.25 -48.06
CA PHE A 266 9.37 0.07 -47.71
C PHE A 266 8.27 1.11 -47.43
N THR A 267 7.12 1.00 -48.10
CA THR A 267 6.01 1.95 -48.01
C THR A 267 4.78 1.40 -47.29
N GLN A 268 4.87 0.18 -46.74
CA GLN A 268 3.73 -0.51 -46.15
C GLN A 268 4.17 -1.42 -45.01
N LEU A 269 3.42 -1.40 -43.91
CA LEU A 269 3.56 -2.34 -42.79
C LEU A 269 2.30 -3.20 -42.68
N GLY A 270 2.45 -4.52 -42.79
CA GLY A 270 1.39 -5.50 -42.62
C GLY A 270 1.46 -6.15 -41.23
N LEU A 271 0.38 -6.06 -40.47
CA LEU A 271 0.25 -6.64 -39.12
C LEU A 271 -0.93 -7.60 -39.03
N LYS A 272 -0.71 -8.75 -38.40
CA LYS A 272 -1.78 -9.58 -37.83
C LYS A 272 -1.89 -9.26 -36.36
N LEU A 273 -3.10 -8.97 -35.87
CA LEU A 273 -3.34 -8.56 -34.47
C LEU A 273 -4.22 -9.60 -33.75
N THR A 274 -3.97 -9.83 -32.46
CA THR A 274 -4.82 -10.71 -31.64
C THR A 274 -6.15 -10.08 -31.25
N ALA A 275 -6.26 -8.76 -31.38
CA ALA A 275 -7.49 -8.02 -31.12
C ALA A 275 -8.03 -7.42 -32.43
N ASP A 276 -9.35 -7.39 -32.55
CA ASP A 276 -10.03 -6.81 -33.71
C ASP A 276 -9.92 -5.28 -33.68
N GLN A 277 -8.97 -4.71 -34.42
CA GLN A 277 -8.84 -3.27 -34.64
C GLN A 277 -10.00 -2.76 -35.51
N SER A 278 -10.61 -1.64 -35.10
CA SER A 278 -11.90 -1.14 -35.59
C SER A 278 -11.85 -0.43 -36.95
N GLY A 279 -10.70 -0.38 -37.59
CA GLY A 279 -10.42 0.44 -38.78
C GLY A 279 -10.28 1.95 -38.48
N GLN A 280 -10.61 2.40 -37.26
CA GLN A 280 -10.48 3.79 -36.85
C GLN A 280 -9.12 4.00 -36.16
N VAL A 281 -8.44 5.08 -36.55
CA VAL A 281 -7.22 5.54 -35.89
C VAL A 281 -7.38 6.98 -35.45
N ILE A 282 -6.87 7.27 -34.25
CA ILE A 282 -6.72 8.64 -33.78
C ILE A 282 -5.36 9.10 -34.30
N ARG A 283 -5.40 10.06 -35.22
CA ARG A 283 -4.19 10.66 -35.77
C ARG A 283 -3.76 11.78 -34.84
N TYR A 284 -2.56 11.67 -34.28
CA TYR A 284 -1.91 12.82 -33.68
C TYR A 284 -1.43 13.74 -34.82
N GLU A 285 -1.43 15.05 -34.61
CA GLU A 285 -1.05 16.06 -35.63
C GLU A 285 0.41 15.85 -36.09
N GLU A 286 0.60 15.00 -37.09
CA GLU A 286 1.90 14.70 -37.70
C GLU A 286 1.91 15.23 -39.15
N ALA A 287 3.05 15.77 -39.58
CA ALA A 287 3.21 16.37 -40.92
C ALA A 287 3.03 15.37 -42.07
N ARG A 288 3.10 14.06 -41.78
CA ARG A 288 2.92 12.96 -42.73
C ARG A 288 1.90 11.97 -42.15
N SER A 289 1.04 11.40 -43.00
CA SER A 289 0.06 10.40 -42.59
C SER A 289 0.24 9.08 -43.32
N MET A 290 0.12 7.97 -42.58
CA MET A 290 -0.22 6.67 -43.12
C MET A 290 -1.75 6.50 -43.17
N MET A 291 -2.22 5.84 -44.21
CA MET A 291 -3.57 5.31 -44.26
C MET A 291 -3.56 3.93 -43.61
N VAL A 292 -4.51 3.68 -42.73
CA VAL A 292 -4.73 2.36 -42.14
C VAL A 292 -5.90 1.72 -42.85
N SER A 293 -5.68 0.53 -43.40
CA SER A 293 -6.70 -0.29 -44.03
C SER A 293 -6.64 -1.71 -43.48
N ALA A 294 -7.77 -2.39 -43.50
CA ALA A 294 -7.86 -3.80 -43.14
C ALA A 294 -8.24 -4.61 -44.38
N GLN A 295 -7.55 -5.73 -44.60
CA GLN A 295 -7.83 -6.70 -45.65
C GLN A 295 -8.11 -8.05 -45.00
N TYR A 296 -9.15 -8.74 -45.49
CA TYR A 296 -9.45 -10.12 -45.07
C TYR A 296 -8.78 -11.09 -46.05
N VAL A 297 -7.96 -12.00 -45.52
CA VAL A 297 -7.29 -13.06 -46.29
C VAL A 297 -7.69 -14.40 -45.69
N GLY A 298 -8.70 -15.05 -46.27
CA GLY A 298 -9.34 -16.21 -45.64
C GLY A 298 -10.10 -15.79 -44.38
N SER A 299 -9.85 -16.48 -43.26
CA SER A 299 -10.36 -16.11 -41.93
C SER A 299 -9.49 -15.06 -41.21
N ASP A 300 -8.30 -14.78 -41.71
CA ASP A 300 -7.36 -13.85 -41.08
C ASP A 300 -7.67 -12.40 -41.48
N LYS A 301 -7.61 -11.49 -40.51
CA LYS A 301 -7.67 -10.05 -40.74
C LYS A 301 -6.26 -9.46 -40.68
N ILE A 302 -5.79 -8.93 -41.81
CA ILE A 302 -4.48 -8.29 -41.94
C ILE A 302 -4.68 -6.77 -41.97
N TYR A 303 -3.96 -6.07 -41.11
CA TYR A 303 -3.94 -4.62 -41.06
C TYR A 303 -2.75 -4.10 -41.84
N SER A 304 -3.03 -3.38 -42.92
CA SER A 304 -2.02 -2.70 -43.72
C SER A 304 -2.01 -1.22 -43.37
N MET A 305 -0.86 -0.73 -42.93
CA MET A 305 -0.60 0.69 -42.78
C MET A 305 0.28 1.11 -43.95
N GLU A 306 -0.24 1.95 -44.83
CA GLU A 306 0.42 2.37 -46.06
C GLU A 306 0.76 3.86 -46.01
N TYR A 307 1.95 4.22 -46.49
CA TYR A 307 2.35 5.62 -46.66
C TYR A 307 1.38 6.37 -47.56
N HIS A 308 0.82 7.47 -47.05
CA HIS A 308 -0.09 8.29 -47.83
C HIS A 308 0.16 9.81 -47.65
N PRO A 309 1.36 10.36 -47.93
CA PRO A 309 1.45 11.71 -48.46
C PRO A 309 1.14 11.70 -49.97
N ALA A 310 1.09 12.87 -50.62
CA ALA A 310 0.72 13.04 -52.03
C ALA A 310 1.48 12.14 -53.04
N SER A 311 2.61 11.52 -52.67
CA SER A 311 3.20 10.41 -53.42
C SER A 311 3.98 9.41 -52.55
N LYS A 312 4.04 8.13 -52.97
CA LYS A 312 4.90 7.09 -52.34
C LYS A 312 6.41 7.41 -52.40
N LYS A 313 6.81 8.38 -53.23
CA LYS A 313 8.20 8.78 -53.45
C LYS A 313 8.76 9.63 -52.29
N ASP A 314 7.88 10.12 -51.42
CA ASP A 314 8.25 10.98 -50.30
C ASP A 314 8.55 10.18 -49.01
N ALA A 315 8.42 8.85 -49.05
CA ALA A 315 8.75 7.98 -47.93
C ALA A 315 10.26 8.00 -47.66
N THR A 316 10.65 8.32 -46.42
CA THR A 316 12.05 8.33 -46.01
C THR A 316 12.31 7.41 -44.82
N VAL A 317 13.51 6.83 -44.79
CA VAL A 317 13.99 6.11 -43.61
C VAL A 317 14.01 7.06 -42.42
N GLY A 318 13.50 6.61 -41.28
CA GLY A 318 13.38 7.39 -40.05
C GLY A 318 12.05 8.12 -39.88
N ASP A 319 11.15 8.07 -40.87
CA ASP A 319 9.81 8.63 -40.73
C ASP A 319 9.05 7.96 -39.59
N LYS A 320 8.39 8.79 -38.78
CA LYS A 320 7.65 8.37 -37.59
C LYS A 320 6.17 8.66 -37.75
N PHE A 321 5.35 7.73 -37.29
CA PHE A 321 3.90 7.83 -37.33
C PHE A 321 3.34 7.46 -35.97
N LYS A 322 2.66 8.41 -35.34
CA LYS A 322 2.03 8.21 -34.03
C LYS A 322 0.53 8.05 -34.19
N TYR A 323 -0.02 6.98 -33.64
CA TYR A 323 -1.44 6.67 -33.71
C TYR A 323 -2.00 6.19 -32.38
N GLY A 324 -3.24 6.55 -32.09
CA GLY A 324 -4.11 5.81 -31.19
C GLY A 324 -4.84 4.73 -31.98
N MET A 325 -4.43 3.47 -31.85
CA MET A 325 -5.08 2.33 -32.48
C MET A 325 -6.32 1.93 -31.69
N ARG A 326 -7.50 2.03 -32.32
CA ARG A 326 -8.77 1.65 -31.69
C ARG A 326 -9.13 0.21 -32.00
N PHE A 327 -9.68 -0.47 -31.00
CA PHE A 327 -10.11 -1.86 -31.09
C PHE A 327 -11.60 -1.99 -30.79
N ASN A 328 -12.22 -3.01 -31.40
CA ASN A 328 -13.57 -3.45 -31.11
C ASN A 328 -13.58 -4.33 -29.85
N GLY A 329 -14.77 -4.51 -29.28
CA GLY A 329 -14.93 -5.23 -28.02
C GLY A 329 -14.41 -4.44 -26.83
N ASN A 330 -14.00 -5.13 -25.77
CA ASN A 330 -13.54 -4.52 -24.52
C ASN A 330 -12.05 -4.15 -24.52
N VAL A 331 -11.40 -4.11 -25.69
CA VAL A 331 -9.99 -3.74 -25.83
C VAL A 331 -9.87 -2.22 -25.95
N LYS A 332 -9.04 -1.62 -25.09
CA LYS A 332 -8.86 -0.16 -25.03
C LYS A 332 -7.98 0.35 -26.18
N THR A 333 -8.11 1.62 -26.54
CA THR A 333 -7.23 2.29 -27.52
C THR A 333 -5.77 2.19 -27.06
N ILE A 334 -4.83 1.94 -27.98
CA ILE A 334 -3.40 1.85 -27.67
C ILE A 334 -2.62 2.88 -28.46
N ASP A 335 -1.77 3.62 -27.76
CA ASP A 335 -0.83 4.53 -28.41
C ASP A 335 0.38 3.76 -28.93
N VAL A 336 0.73 4.03 -30.18
CA VAL A 336 1.84 3.38 -30.88
C VAL A 336 2.56 4.37 -31.76
N THR A 337 3.88 4.22 -31.82
CA THR A 337 4.75 4.89 -32.79
C THR A 337 5.35 3.86 -33.73
N PHE A 338 5.11 4.03 -35.03
CA PHE A 338 5.77 3.25 -36.08
C PHE A 338 6.90 4.08 -36.67
N THR A 339 8.09 3.49 -36.81
CA THR A 339 9.22 4.12 -37.50
C THR A 339 9.65 3.26 -38.69
N ASN A 340 9.70 3.83 -39.89
CA ASN A 340 10.22 3.12 -41.07
C ASN A 340 11.75 3.03 -41.00
N LEU A 341 12.32 1.83 -41.00
CA LEU A 341 13.77 1.60 -40.96
C LEU A 341 14.37 1.31 -42.33
N GLY A 342 13.57 1.30 -43.39
CA GLY A 342 14.03 0.95 -44.74
C GLY A 342 14.01 -0.55 -45.04
N GLY A 343 13.99 -0.90 -46.32
CA GLY A 343 14.10 -2.30 -46.76
C GLY A 343 12.98 -3.23 -46.27
N GLY A 344 11.81 -2.70 -45.92
CA GLY A 344 10.71 -3.47 -45.34
C GLY A 344 10.83 -3.71 -43.82
N ASN A 345 11.78 -3.06 -43.15
CA ASN A 345 11.92 -3.14 -41.70
C ASN A 345 11.23 -1.96 -41.02
N TRP A 346 10.59 -2.24 -39.89
CA TRP A 346 9.82 -1.26 -39.14
C TRP A 346 10.10 -1.41 -37.65
N LYS A 347 10.24 -0.28 -36.95
CA LYS A 347 10.25 -0.24 -35.49
C LYS A 347 8.83 0.05 -35.01
N ILE A 348 8.35 -0.73 -34.05
CA ILE A 348 7.05 -0.53 -33.42
C ILE A 348 7.30 -0.26 -31.94
N GLU A 349 6.90 0.93 -31.49
CA GLU A 349 7.09 1.39 -30.12
C GLU A 349 5.72 1.61 -29.48
N SER A 350 5.38 0.78 -28.50
CA SER A 350 4.15 0.88 -27.73
C SER A 350 4.35 0.20 -26.37
N ASP A 351 3.66 0.71 -25.36
CA ASP A 351 3.57 0.05 -24.05
C ASP A 351 2.74 -1.24 -24.10
N TRP A 352 1.78 -1.31 -25.03
CA TRP A 352 0.70 -2.29 -25.00
C TRP A 352 0.57 -3.13 -26.28
N LEU A 353 1.20 -2.71 -27.38
CA LEU A 353 1.31 -3.49 -28.61
C LEU A 353 2.63 -4.29 -28.62
N VAL A 354 2.53 -5.61 -28.45
CA VAL A 354 3.69 -6.51 -28.20
C VAL A 354 3.86 -7.54 -29.30
N GLU A 355 5.09 -7.77 -29.75
CA GLU A 355 5.36 -8.80 -30.76
C GLU A 355 5.11 -10.20 -30.17
N LYS A 356 4.33 -11.02 -30.88
CA LYS A 356 4.11 -12.42 -30.52
C LYS A 356 5.37 -13.21 -30.88
N LYS A 357 6.08 -13.67 -29.85
CA LYS A 357 7.29 -14.47 -29.99
C LYS A 357 7.00 -15.92 -30.35
#